data_AF-A0A4U9D1V6-F1
#
_entry.id   AF-A0A4U9D1V6-F1
#
_cell.length_a   1.000
_cell.length_b   1.000
_cell.length_c   1.000
_cell.angle_alpha   90.00
_cell.angle_beta   90.00
_cell.angle_gamma   90.00
#
_symmetry.space_group_name_H-M   'P 1'
#
loop_
_entity.id
_entity.type
_entity.pdbx_description
1 polymer ?
#
loop_
_entity_poly.entity_id
_entity_poly.type
_entity_poly.pdbx_seq_one_letter_code
_entity_poly.pdbx_strand_id
1 'polypeptide(L)'
;MPTLLGIVADKWISAKWVYALCHLVGAGTLFMAAQVTTPGEMFLVILLNSLAYMPTLGLINTISYYRLKSAGMDIVTDFPPIRIWGTIGFIMAMWAVSFAGFELSHMQLYIGATLSVVLALFTLTLPHIPVSNQQKNQSWSTMLGLDAFALFKTNGWRFSLSSPCC
;
A
#
# COMPACT_ATOMS: atom_id res chain seq x y z
N MET A 1 7.06 6.01 -3.58
CA MET A 1 8.49 5.79 -3.91
C MET A 1 9.23 5.43 -2.63
N PRO A 2 9.38 4.12 -2.33
CA PRO A 2 10.67 3.61 -1.91
C PRO A 2 11.11 2.62 -3.00
N THR A 3 11.79 3.16 -4.01
CA THR A 3 12.11 2.47 -5.26
C THR A 3 12.91 1.20 -5.00
N LEU A 4 13.90 1.19 -4.12
CA LEU A 4 14.85 0.08 -4.00
C LEU A 4 14.27 -1.24 -3.42
N LEU A 5 13.38 -1.17 -2.44
CA LEU A 5 12.81 -2.37 -1.79
C LEU A 5 11.62 -2.95 -2.57
N GLY A 6 10.89 -2.12 -3.32
CA GLY A 6 9.79 -2.57 -4.18
C GLY A 6 10.26 -3.32 -5.44
N ILE A 7 11.40 -2.93 -6.03
CA ILE A 7 11.90 -3.51 -7.30
C ILE A 7 12.35 -4.97 -7.14
N VAL A 8 12.89 -5.35 -5.98
CA VAL A 8 13.51 -6.67 -5.78
C VAL A 8 12.51 -7.72 -5.29
N ALA A 9 11.48 -7.33 -4.54
CA ALA A 9 10.53 -8.27 -3.94
C ALA A 9 9.31 -8.62 -4.82
N ASP A 10 8.91 -7.75 -5.75
CA ASP A 10 7.62 -7.85 -6.45
C ASP A 10 7.57 -8.86 -7.63
N LYS A 11 8.69 -9.46 -8.03
CA LYS A 11 8.74 -10.30 -9.26
C LYS A 11 8.48 -11.79 -9.04
N TRP A 12 8.57 -12.31 -7.82
CA TRP A 12 8.52 -13.75 -7.56
C TRP A 12 7.32 -14.19 -6.73
N ILE A 13 6.65 -13.25 -6.08
CA ILE A 13 5.61 -13.51 -5.09
C ILE A 13 4.31 -12.82 -5.54
N SER A 14 3.17 -13.49 -5.38
CA SER A 14 1.87 -12.88 -5.70
C SER A 14 1.65 -11.63 -4.85
N ALA A 15 1.05 -10.58 -5.45
CA ALA A 15 0.76 -9.33 -4.77
C ALA A 15 -0.01 -9.53 -3.44
N LYS A 16 -0.87 -10.56 -3.34
CA LYS A 16 -1.59 -10.87 -2.10
C LYS A 16 -0.66 -11.25 -0.94
N TRP A 17 0.39 -12.02 -1.23
CA TRP A 17 1.32 -12.51 -0.22
C TRP A 17 2.29 -11.42 0.22
N VAL A 18 2.76 -10.59 -0.72
CA VAL A 18 3.55 -9.40 -0.40
C VAL A 18 2.74 -8.44 0.47
N TYR A 19 1.48 -8.20 0.11
CA TYR A 19 0.57 -7.36 0.88
C TYR A 19 0.34 -7.90 2.29
N ALA A 20 0.07 -9.20 2.43
CA ALA A 20 -0.05 -9.85 3.73
C ALA A 20 1.21 -9.68 4.58
N LEU A 21 2.39 -9.94 4.00
CA LEU A 21 3.67 -9.80 4.69
C LEU A 21 3.92 -8.36 5.14
N CYS A 22 3.66 -7.37 4.29
CA CYS A 22 3.77 -5.96 4.65
C CYS A 22 2.89 -5.61 5.85
N HIS A 23 1.65 -6.12 5.89
CA HIS A 23 0.75 -5.90 7.03
C HIS A 23 1.15 -6.66 8.29
N LEU A 24 1.77 -7.84 8.17
CA LEU A 24 2.33 -8.56 9.32
C LEU A 24 3.56 -7.85 9.89
N VAL A 25 4.45 -7.34 9.04
CA VAL A 25 5.60 -6.52 9.46
C VAL A 25 5.11 -5.20 10.08
N GLY A 26 4.11 -4.56 9.47
CA GLY A 26 3.46 -3.37 10.03
C GLY A 26 2.84 -3.63 11.40
N ALA A 27 2.16 -4.77 11.57
CA ALA A 27 1.59 -5.17 12.86
C ALA A 27 2.68 -5.37 13.94
N GLY A 28 3.74 -6.10 13.60
CA GLY A 28 4.87 -6.32 14.51
C GLY A 28 5.56 -5.02 14.91
N THR A 29 5.83 -4.14 13.94
CA THR A 29 6.47 -2.84 14.22
C THR A 29 5.56 -1.90 15.01
N LEU A 30 4.26 -1.84 14.76
CA LEU A 30 3.31 -1.07 15.58
C LEU A 30 3.20 -1.62 17.02
N PHE A 31 3.20 -2.95 17.18
CA PHE A 31 3.18 -3.59 18.49
C PHE A 31 4.46 -3.31 19.28
N MET A 32 5.62 -3.31 18.62
CA MET A 32 6.89 -2.88 19.22
C MET A 32 6.87 -1.39 19.57
N ALA A 33 6.38 -0.53 18.67
CA ALA A 33 6.32 0.91 18.89
C ALA A 33 5.51 1.28 20.15
N ALA A 34 4.46 0.50 20.46
CA ALA A 34 3.63 0.69 21.65
C ALA A 34 4.37 0.47 22.99
N GLN A 35 5.55 -0.16 22.95
CA GLN A 35 6.37 -0.49 24.13
C GLN A 35 7.65 0.36 24.21
N VAL A 36 7.99 1.09 23.15
CA VAL A 36 9.21 1.90 23.10
C VAL A 36 9.04 3.17 23.93
N THR A 37 10.02 3.48 24.77
CA THR A 37 10.05 4.67 25.63
C THR A 37 11.13 5.67 25.24
N THR A 38 12.06 5.30 24.35
CA THR A 38 13.15 6.17 23.92
C THR A 38 12.90 6.77 22.52
N PRO A 39 13.18 8.07 22.29
CA PRO A 39 12.94 8.69 20.98
C PRO A 39 13.74 8.05 19.82
N GLY A 40 14.97 7.61 20.08
CA GLY A 40 15.84 7.00 19.06
C GLY A 40 15.30 5.67 18.55
N GLU A 41 14.85 4.80 19.45
CA GLU A 41 14.21 3.53 19.07
C GLU A 41 12.87 3.77 18.39
N MET A 42 12.08 4.74 18.86
CA MET A 42 10.77 5.07 18.29
C MET A 42 10.93 5.48 16.82
N PHE A 43 11.93 6.31 16.53
CA PHE A 43 12.26 6.70 15.17
C PHE A 43 12.57 5.50 14.27
N LEU A 44 13.42 4.57 14.72
CA LEU A 44 13.79 3.38 13.94
C LEU A 44 12.59 2.45 13.69
N VAL A 45 11.77 2.22 14.72
CA VAL A 45 10.60 1.34 14.60
C VAL A 45 9.55 1.94 13.65
N ILE A 46 9.26 3.24 13.76
CA ILE A 46 8.32 3.92 12.85
C ILE A 46 8.89 4.03 11.43
N LEU A 47 10.20 4.17 11.26
CA LEU A 47 10.86 4.11 9.95
C LEU A 47 10.63 2.73 9.29
N LEU A 48 10.86 1.64 10.03
CA LEU A 48 10.60 0.28 9.54
C LEU A 48 9.12 0.07 9.19
N ASN A 49 8.20 0.53 10.06
CA ASN A 49 6.77 0.49 9.79
C ASN A 49 6.42 1.25 8.49
N SER A 50 7.01 2.43 8.29
CA SER A 50 6.76 3.26 7.11
C SER A 50 7.27 2.60 5.83
N LEU A 51 8.43 1.95 5.88
CA LEU A 51 8.97 1.17 4.75
C LEU A 51 8.06 0.00 4.39
N ALA A 52 7.47 -0.68 5.38
CA ALA A 52 6.52 -1.76 5.16
C ALA A 52 5.15 -1.25 4.66
N TYR A 53 4.70 -0.09 5.11
CA TYR A 53 3.41 0.49 4.73
C TYR A 53 3.38 1.02 3.30
N MET A 54 4.43 1.71 2.85
CA MET A 54 4.49 2.33 1.52
C MET A 54 4.11 1.43 0.33
N PRO A 55 4.63 0.18 0.20
CA PRO A 55 4.25 -0.70 -0.91
C PRO A 55 2.76 -1.11 -0.87
N THR A 56 2.11 -1.12 0.30
CA THR A 56 0.71 -1.56 0.44
C THR A 56 -0.26 -0.71 -0.39
N LEU A 57 0.03 0.59 -0.56
CA LEU A 57 -0.78 1.52 -1.36
C LEU A 57 -0.81 1.15 -2.84
N GLY A 58 0.31 0.67 -3.38
CA GLY A 58 0.38 0.17 -4.76
C GLY A 58 -0.24 -1.22 -4.89
N LEU A 59 0.08 -2.10 -3.94
CA LEU A 59 -0.38 -3.48 -3.93
C LEU A 59 -1.90 -3.59 -3.84
N ILE A 60 -2.56 -2.79 -3.00
CA ILE A 60 -4.03 -2.81 -2.87
C ILE A 60 -4.73 -2.40 -4.16
N ASN A 61 -4.18 -1.42 -4.90
CA ASN A 61 -4.71 -1.02 -6.21
C ASN A 61 -4.54 -2.15 -7.22
N THR A 62 -3.36 -2.76 -7.28
CA THR A 62 -3.09 -3.93 -8.15
C THR A 62 -4.05 -5.08 -7.87
N ILE A 63 -4.26 -5.41 -6.59
CA ILE A 63 -5.22 -6.45 -6.15
C ILE A 63 -6.64 -6.08 -6.58
N SER A 64 -7.06 -4.83 -6.35
CA SER A 64 -8.41 -4.36 -6.67
C SER A 64 -8.68 -4.39 -8.17
N TYR A 65 -7.75 -3.89 -9.00
CA TYR A 65 -7.86 -3.91 -10.45
C TYR A 65 -7.93 -5.32 -11.01
N TYR A 66 -7.11 -6.24 -10.48
CA TYR A 66 -7.19 -7.64 -10.88
C TYR A 66 -8.57 -8.23 -10.57
N ARG A 67 -9.12 -7.97 -9.37
CA ARG A 67 -10.43 -8.48 -8.97
C ARG A 67 -11.59 -7.90 -9.78
N LEU A 68 -11.56 -6.60 -10.06
CA LEU A 68 -12.55 -5.95 -10.94
C LEU A 68 -12.54 -6.60 -12.33
N LYS A 69 -11.36 -6.73 -12.92
CA LYS A 69 -11.19 -7.33 -14.26
C LYS A 69 -11.62 -8.79 -14.29
N SER A 70 -11.27 -9.59 -13.28
CA SER A 70 -11.71 -10.99 -13.17
C SER A 70 -13.21 -11.16 -12.98
N ALA A 71 -13.91 -10.11 -12.51
CA ALA A 71 -15.36 -10.09 -12.37
C ALA A 71 -16.08 -9.51 -13.61
N GLY A 72 -15.35 -9.14 -14.67
CA GLY A 72 -15.93 -8.52 -15.86
C GLY A 72 -16.38 -7.07 -15.67
N MET A 73 -15.93 -6.41 -14.60
CA MET A 73 -16.23 -5.01 -14.28
C MET A 73 -15.22 -4.06 -14.95
N ASP A 74 -15.64 -2.81 -15.16
CA ASP A 74 -14.79 -1.78 -15.76
C ASP A 74 -14.03 -1.00 -14.68
N ILE A 75 -12.71 -1.00 -14.78
CA ILE A 75 -11.86 -0.42 -13.74
C ILE A 75 -12.07 1.10 -13.62
N VAL A 76 -12.36 1.80 -14.72
CA VAL A 76 -12.44 3.26 -14.74
C VAL A 76 -13.72 3.74 -14.05
N THR A 77 -14.81 3.00 -14.20
CA THR A 77 -16.12 3.34 -13.64
C THR A 77 -16.34 2.75 -12.24
N ASP A 78 -15.90 1.52 -11.99
CA ASP A 78 -16.21 0.80 -10.75
C ASP A 78 -15.20 1.03 -9.63
N PHE A 79 -13.94 1.33 -9.95
CA PHE A 79 -12.91 1.54 -8.92
C PHE A 79 -13.07 2.84 -8.10
N PRO A 80 -13.39 4.01 -8.69
CA PRO A 80 -13.49 5.25 -7.91
C PRO A 80 -14.54 5.18 -6.79
N PRO A 81 -15.76 4.64 -7.00
CA PRO A 81 -16.72 4.43 -5.92
C PRO A 81 -16.21 3.52 -4.80
N ILE A 82 -15.48 2.44 -5.12
CA ILE A 82 -14.88 1.54 -4.13
C ILE A 82 -13.89 2.30 -3.25
N ARG A 83 -13.10 3.20 -3.83
CA ARG A 83 -12.08 3.95 -3.09
C ARG A 83 -12.67 4.92 -2.07
N ILE A 84 -13.89 5.42 -2.29
CA ILE A 84 -14.59 6.31 -1.33
C ILE A 84 -14.80 5.61 0.01
N TRP A 85 -15.10 4.31 0.00
CA TRP A 85 -15.24 3.52 1.23
C TRP A 85 -13.96 3.48 2.07
N GLY A 86 -12.78 3.57 1.43
CA GLY A 86 -11.52 3.71 2.15
C GLY A 86 -11.42 5.01 2.94
N THR A 87 -11.86 6.13 2.35
CA THR A 87 -11.91 7.43 3.04
C THR A 87 -12.93 7.43 4.17
N ILE A 88 -14.10 6.81 3.98
CA ILE A 88 -15.11 6.65 5.03
C ILE A 88 -14.52 5.83 6.19
N GLY A 89 -13.87 4.69 5.89
CA GLY A 89 -13.21 3.86 6.90
C GLY A 89 -12.14 4.61 7.69
N PHE A 90 -11.34 5.45 7.02
CA PHE A 90 -10.35 6.30 7.68
C PHE A 90 -10.99 7.29 8.68
N ILE A 91 -12.04 8.01 8.26
CA ILE A 91 -12.76 8.94 9.14
C ILE A 91 -13.35 8.20 10.35
N MET A 92 -13.99 7.05 10.10
CA MET A 92 -14.58 6.23 11.17
C MET A 92 -13.52 5.74 12.17
N ALA A 93 -12.33 5.34 11.69
CA ALA A 93 -11.23 4.94 12.56
C ALA A 93 -10.71 6.11 13.43
N MET A 94 -10.56 7.29 12.85
CA MET A 94 -10.16 8.50 13.60
C MET A 94 -11.17 8.83 14.70
N TRP A 95 -12.47 8.81 14.38
CA TRP A 95 -13.51 9.03 15.37
C TRP A 95 -13.53 7.97 16.46
N ALA A 96 -13.36 6.69 16.12
CA ALA A 96 -13.32 5.61 17.09
C ALA A 96 -12.18 5.80 18.11
N VAL A 97 -10.98 6.16 17.65
CA VAL A 97 -9.82 6.42 18.52
C VAL A 97 -10.05 7.68 19.39
N SER A 98 -10.62 8.73 18.81
CA SER A 98 -10.89 10.00 19.52
C SER A 98 -11.97 9.83 20.59
N PHE A 99 -13.11 9.20 20.27
CA PHE A 99 -14.19 8.96 21.23
C PHE A 99 -13.81 7.96 22.33
N ALA A 100 -12.90 7.03 22.05
CA ALA A 100 -12.35 6.13 23.07
C ALA A 100 -11.30 6.81 23.99
N GLY A 101 -10.88 8.04 23.69
CA GLY A 101 -9.87 8.76 24.46
C GLY A 101 -8.45 8.21 24.30
N PHE A 102 -8.18 7.47 23.22
CA PHE A 102 -6.89 6.81 22.99
C PHE A 102 -5.90 7.62 22.14
N GLU A 103 -6.24 8.87 21.82
CA GLU A 103 -5.49 9.73 20.90
C GLU A 103 -4.04 10.00 21.34
N LEU A 104 -3.81 10.14 22.65
CA LEU A 104 -2.46 10.31 23.23
C LEU A 104 -1.90 9.03 23.85
N SER A 105 -2.63 7.91 23.73
CA SER A 105 -2.28 6.64 24.34
C SER A 105 -1.60 5.71 23.34
N HIS A 106 -0.68 4.88 23.82
CA HIS A 106 -0.14 3.75 23.04
C HIS A 106 -1.19 2.72 22.63
N MET A 107 -2.40 2.77 23.20
CA MET A 107 -3.53 1.94 22.79
C MET A 107 -3.89 2.09 21.30
N GLN A 108 -3.70 3.28 20.71
CA GLN A 108 -3.93 3.47 19.27
C GLN A 108 -3.00 2.60 18.41
N LEU A 109 -1.77 2.35 18.87
CA LEU A 109 -0.79 1.53 18.17
C LEU A 109 -1.17 0.04 18.26
N TYR A 110 -1.70 -0.41 19.40
CA TYR A 110 -2.24 -1.77 19.54
C TYR A 110 -3.48 -2.00 18.67
N ILE A 111 -4.38 -1.01 18.57
CA ILE A 111 -5.54 -1.06 17.68
C ILE A 111 -5.07 -1.17 16.22
N GLY A 112 -4.13 -0.32 15.81
CA GLY A 112 -3.53 -0.38 14.47
C GLY A 112 -2.86 -1.72 14.17
N ALA A 113 -2.07 -2.25 15.11
CA ALA A 113 -1.43 -3.55 14.97
C ALA A 113 -2.47 -4.67 14.79
N THR A 114 -3.53 -4.67 15.61
CA THR A 114 -4.61 -5.65 15.55
C THR A 114 -5.35 -5.60 14.21
N LEU A 115 -5.74 -4.40 13.76
CA LEU A 115 -6.40 -4.21 12.46
C LEU A 115 -5.51 -4.65 11.30
N SER A 116 -4.20 -4.42 11.39
CA SER A 116 -3.24 -4.87 10.38
C SER A 116 -3.15 -6.40 10.32
N VAL A 117 -3.17 -7.11 11.47
CA VAL A 117 -3.26 -8.57 11.49
C VAL A 117 -4.57 -9.07 10.89
N VAL A 118 -5.70 -8.46 11.26
CA VAL A 118 -7.02 -8.83 10.71
C VAL A 118 -7.02 -8.68 9.19
N LEU A 119 -6.44 -7.60 8.66
CA LEU A 119 -6.33 -7.37 7.23
C LEU A 119 -5.41 -8.39 6.54
N ALA A 120 -4.28 -8.75 7.17
CA ALA A 120 -3.42 -9.82 6.68
C ALA A 120 -4.18 -11.17 6.63
N LEU A 121 -4.95 -11.51 7.66
CA LEU A 121 -5.78 -12.72 7.67
C LEU A 121 -6.88 -12.68 6.61
N PHE A 122 -7.54 -11.54 6.43
CA PHE A 122 -8.53 -11.34 5.38
C PHE A 122 -7.93 -11.60 3.99
N THR A 123 -6.67 -11.24 3.77
CA THR A 123 -6.02 -11.47 2.47
C THR A 123 -5.78 -12.94 2.16
N LEU A 124 -5.76 -13.82 3.17
CA LEU A 124 -5.70 -15.27 2.97
C LEU A 124 -6.99 -15.82 2.35
N THR A 125 -8.13 -15.17 2.61
CA THR A 125 -9.42 -15.54 2.01
C THR A 125 -9.56 -15.06 0.56
N LEU A 126 -8.65 -14.21 0.06
CA LEU A 126 -8.68 -13.78 -1.33
C LEU A 126 -8.27 -14.93 -2.27
N PRO A 127 -8.99 -15.10 -3.39
CA PRO A 127 -8.63 -16.09 -4.41
C PRO A 127 -7.23 -15.84 -4.95
N HIS A 128 -6.62 -16.89 -5.52
CA HIS A 128 -5.27 -16.80 -6.04
C HIS A 128 -5.15 -15.69 -7.09
N ILE A 129 -4.23 -14.74 -6.85
CA ILE A 129 -3.87 -13.69 -7.81
C ILE A 129 -2.56 -14.14 -8.44
N PRO A 130 -2.47 -14.30 -9.77
CA PRO A 130 -1.25 -14.70 -10.42
C PRO A 130 -0.16 -13.65 -10.16
N VAL A 131 1.09 -14.10 -10.12
CA VAL A 131 2.24 -13.19 -10.11
C VAL A 131 2.17 -12.33 -11.37
N SER A 132 2.40 -11.02 -11.24
CA SER A 132 2.43 -10.12 -12.39
C SER A 132 3.51 -10.59 -13.36
N ASN A 133 3.11 -11.17 -14.49
CA ASN A 133 4.04 -11.67 -15.50
C ASN A 133 4.54 -10.55 -16.43
N GLN A 134 4.60 -9.31 -15.93
CA GLN A 134 5.00 -8.16 -16.71
C GLN A 134 6.53 -8.01 -16.69
N GLN A 135 7.09 -8.51 -17.79
CA GLN A 135 8.35 -8.13 -18.44
C GLN A 135 9.60 -8.91 -18.07
N LYS A 136 9.77 -10.00 -18.83
CA LYS A 136 11.00 -10.78 -19.06
C LYS A 136 12.16 -9.97 -19.68
N ASN A 137 12.06 -8.63 -19.81
CA ASN A 137 13.05 -7.82 -20.53
C ASN A 137 13.09 -6.34 -20.09
N GLN A 138 13.03 -6.06 -18.79
CA GLN A 138 13.25 -4.70 -18.28
C GLN A 138 14.72 -4.46 -17.94
N SER A 139 15.31 -3.44 -18.56
CA SER A 139 16.70 -2.99 -18.31
C SER A 139 16.86 -2.55 -16.86
N TRP A 140 18.05 -2.75 -16.28
CA TRP A 140 18.41 -2.29 -14.93
C TRP A 140 18.14 -0.79 -14.72
N SER A 141 18.19 0.01 -15.79
CA SER A 141 17.87 1.44 -15.77
C SER A 141 16.39 1.72 -15.49
N THR A 142 15.48 0.99 -16.14
CA THR A 142 14.04 1.11 -15.94
C THR A 142 13.62 0.52 -14.59
N MET A 143 14.32 -0.52 -14.14
CA MET A 143 14.13 -1.10 -12.81
C MET A 143 14.42 -0.07 -11.72
N LEU A 144 15.57 0.61 -11.74
CA LEU A 144 15.94 1.63 -10.74
C LEU A 144 15.12 2.93 -10.80
N GLY A 145 14.15 3.04 -11.71
CA GLY A 145 13.34 4.24 -11.89
C GLY A 145 14.12 5.40 -12.50
N LEU A 146 15.24 5.13 -13.18
CA LEU A 146 16.03 6.16 -13.87
C LEU A 146 15.25 6.80 -15.03
N ASP A 147 14.23 6.11 -15.55
CA ASP A 147 13.27 6.66 -16.52
C ASP A 147 12.37 7.75 -15.92
N ALA A 148 12.17 7.79 -14.60
CA ALA A 148 11.48 8.90 -13.94
C ALA A 148 12.29 10.21 -14.04
N PHE A 149 13.62 10.14 -14.19
CA PHE A 149 14.45 11.30 -14.49
C PHE A 149 14.32 11.76 -15.96
N ALA A 150 13.94 10.87 -16.88
CA ALA A 150 13.60 11.26 -18.25
C ALA A 150 12.29 12.08 -18.32
N LEU A 151 11.35 11.83 -17.40
CA LEU A 151 10.15 12.68 -17.20
C LEU A 151 10.48 14.11 -16.76
N PHE A 152 11.59 14.33 -16.06
CA PHE A 152 12.08 15.68 -15.75
C PHE A 152 12.78 16.36 -16.94
N LYS A 153 13.14 15.60 -17.99
CA LYS A 153 13.79 16.12 -19.21
C LYS A 153 12.80 16.59 -20.28
N THR A 154 11.53 16.21 -20.17
CA THR A 154 10.47 16.73 -21.04
C THR A 154 10.03 18.13 -20.56
N ASN A 155 10.36 19.17 -21.34
CA ASN A 155 9.97 20.58 -21.12
C ASN A 155 8.46 20.86 -21.33
N GLY A 156 7.59 19.95 -20.89
CA GLY A 156 6.16 20.00 -21.21
C GLY A 156 5.30 19.44 -20.09
N TRP A 157 5.17 20.18 -18.98
CA TRP A 157 3.99 20.12 -18.11
C TRP A 157 2.76 20.66 -18.86
N ARG A 158 2.39 20.00 -19.96
CA ARG A 158 1.11 20.23 -20.63
C ARG A 158 0.20 19.12 -20.15
N PHE A 159 -0.51 19.42 -19.06
CA PHE A 159 -1.76 18.75 -18.73
C PHE A 159 -2.58 18.69 -20.02
N SER A 160 -2.61 17.53 -20.67
CA SER A 160 -3.51 17.29 -21.79
C SER A 160 -4.89 17.08 -21.19
N LEU A 161 -5.54 18.19 -20.85
CA LEU A 161 -7.00 18.33 -20.85
C LEU A 161 -7.47 18.13 -22.30
N SER A 162 -7.41 16.89 -22.79
CA SER A 162 -8.05 16.48 -24.03
C SER A 162 -8.02 14.97 -24.15
N SER A 163 -9.04 14.32 -23.60
CA SER A 163 -9.55 13.09 -24.18
C SER A 163 -10.90 13.43 -24.80
N PRO A 164 -10.99 13.78 -26.09
CA PRO A 164 -12.16 13.41 -26.86
C PRO A 164 -12.08 11.89 -27.11
N CYS A 165 -13.25 11.26 -27.03
CA CYS A 165 -13.59 9.89 -27.42
C CYS A 165 -12.57 9.14 -28.31
N CYS A 166 -12.28 7.90 -27.93
CA CYS A 166 -12.48 6.69 -28.75
C CYS A 166 -12.17 5.45 -27.90
#